data_AF-A0A3N0AUL8-F1
#
_entry.id   AF-A0A3N0AUL8-F1
#
_cell.length_a   1.000
_cell.length_b   1.000
_cell.length_c   1.000
_cell.angle_alpha   90.00
_cell.angle_beta   90.00
_cell.angle_gamma   90.00
#
_symmetry.space_group_name_H-M   'P 1'
#
loop_
_entity.id
_entity.type
_entity.pdbx_description
1 polymer ?
#
loop_
_entity_poly.entity_id
_entity_poly.type
_entity_poly.pdbx_seq_one_letter_code
_entity_poly.pdbx_strand_id
1 'polypeptide(L)'
;MGLVVLSRTSTPTHPRPQRTRLAALTLACLLTASAGTLAGCASSHPITKSGEQCASCHSDGRAAVEGTGSASATETGLTFAVESGAGEVYLCTAAVAEDGTVIPSRDRTLSTDELGAVTVSRPGLYALCTGDIASPSATVLINAIESGRADAVVKL
;
A
#
# COMPACT_ATOMS: atom_id res chain seq x y z
N MET A 1 -23.26 2.40 -79.12
CA MET A 1 -22.99 2.69 -77.69
C MET A 1 -21.70 1.95 -77.31
N GLY A 2 -20.57 2.65 -77.29
CA GLY A 2 -19.27 2.08 -76.92
C GLY A 2 -18.65 2.96 -75.85
N LEU A 3 -18.51 2.44 -74.64
CA LEU A 3 -18.07 3.17 -73.46
C LEU A 3 -16.54 3.36 -73.53
N VAL A 4 -16.06 4.60 -73.51
CA VAL A 4 -14.63 4.93 -73.39
C VAL A 4 -14.22 4.72 -71.93
N VAL A 5 -13.36 3.73 -71.68
CA VAL A 5 -12.75 3.49 -70.36
C VAL A 5 -11.48 4.33 -70.24
N LEU A 6 -11.51 5.39 -69.43
CA LEU A 6 -10.31 6.12 -69.03
C LEU A 6 -9.43 5.22 -68.15
N SER A 7 -8.23 4.92 -68.63
CA SER A 7 -7.16 4.34 -67.82
C SER A 7 -6.66 5.39 -66.82
N ARG A 8 -6.99 5.22 -65.53
CA ARG A 8 -6.37 5.97 -64.44
C ARG A 8 -5.03 5.31 -64.10
N THR A 9 -3.93 5.96 -64.43
CA THR A 9 -2.60 5.60 -63.94
C THR A 9 -2.47 6.06 -62.49
N SER A 10 -2.54 5.12 -61.55
CA SER A 10 -2.17 5.36 -60.15
C SER A 10 -0.68 5.06 -59.99
N THR A 11 0.14 6.09 -59.84
CA THR A 11 1.53 5.98 -59.40
C THR A 11 1.56 5.48 -57.94
N PRO A 12 2.35 4.45 -57.59
CA PRO A 12 2.57 4.10 -56.20
C PRO A 12 3.67 5.00 -55.64
N THR A 13 3.30 6.09 -54.99
CA THR A 13 4.24 6.88 -54.17
C THR A 13 4.40 6.20 -52.82
N HIS A 14 5.43 5.37 -52.69
CA HIS A 14 6.06 5.07 -51.41
C HIS A 14 7.44 5.77 -51.39
N PRO A 15 7.93 6.27 -50.24
CA PRO A 15 7.76 5.57 -48.98
C PRO A 15 7.33 6.49 -47.82
N ARG A 16 6.53 5.89 -46.93
CA ARG A 16 6.09 6.42 -45.62
C ARG A 16 6.92 5.85 -44.43
N PRO A 17 8.27 5.70 -44.47
CA PRO A 17 9.04 5.08 -43.38
C PRO A 17 9.67 6.14 -42.44
N GLN A 18 9.86 7.37 -42.94
CA GLN A 18 10.60 8.39 -42.19
C GLN A 18 9.72 9.00 -41.09
N ARG A 19 8.44 9.23 -41.36
CA ARG A 19 7.45 9.71 -40.37
C ARG A 19 7.15 8.68 -39.28
N THR A 20 7.08 7.39 -39.62
CA THR A 20 6.88 6.30 -38.66
C THR A 20 8.11 6.06 -37.79
N ARG A 21 9.32 6.16 -38.35
CA ARG A 21 10.57 6.11 -37.57
C ARG A 21 10.73 7.29 -36.62
N LEU A 22 10.39 8.51 -37.07
CA LEU A 22 10.40 9.70 -36.22
C LEU A 22 9.35 9.61 -35.11
N ALA A 23 8.14 9.14 -35.42
CA ALA A 23 7.08 8.93 -34.42
C ALA A 23 7.45 7.84 -33.40
N ALA A 24 8.09 6.75 -33.84
CA ALA A 24 8.58 5.69 -32.96
C ALA A 24 9.73 6.17 -32.06
N LEU A 25 10.63 7.02 -32.59
CA LEU A 25 11.70 7.65 -31.80
C LEU A 25 11.16 8.64 -30.76
N THR A 26 10.15 9.44 -31.12
CA THR A 26 9.51 10.34 -30.15
C THR A 26 8.74 9.59 -29.08
N LEU A 27 8.07 8.48 -29.44
CA LEU A 27 7.36 7.64 -28.48
C LEU A 27 8.35 6.91 -27.55
N ALA A 28 9.45 6.38 -28.09
CA ALA A 28 10.51 5.76 -27.29
C ALA A 28 11.15 6.76 -26.31
N CYS A 29 11.43 8.00 -26.75
CA CYS A 29 11.91 9.07 -25.87
C CYS A 29 10.92 9.40 -24.74
N LEU A 30 9.61 9.43 -25.03
CA LEU A 30 8.56 9.68 -24.04
C LEU A 30 8.43 8.53 -23.03
N LEU A 31 8.60 7.27 -23.45
CA LEU A 31 8.61 6.11 -22.55
C LEU A 31 9.88 6.07 -21.66
N THR A 32 11.05 6.45 -22.18
CA THR A 32 12.27 6.51 -21.35
C THR A 32 12.24 7.67 -20.35
N ALA A 33 11.59 8.78 -20.69
CA ALA A 33 11.43 9.92 -19.78
C ALA A 33 10.47 9.62 -18.61
N SER A 34 9.50 8.72 -18.80
CA SER A 34 8.54 8.31 -17.76
C SER A 34 9.03 7.16 -16.87
N ALA A 35 10.04 6.39 -17.29
CA ALA A 35 10.72 5.42 -16.43
C ALA A 35 11.65 6.09 -15.39
N GLY A 36 12.27 7.22 -15.75
CA GLY A 36 13.12 7.99 -14.84
C GLY A 36 12.36 8.65 -13.68
N THR A 37 11.06 8.94 -13.86
CA THR A 37 10.23 9.52 -12.81
C THR A 37 9.77 8.51 -11.76
N LEU A 38 9.69 7.21 -12.09
CA LEU A 38 9.38 6.17 -11.09
C LEU A 38 10.62 5.77 -10.25
N ALA A 39 11.81 5.72 -10.87
CA ALA A 39 13.07 5.52 -10.14
C ALA A 39 13.43 6.72 -9.22
N GLY A 40 12.88 7.90 -9.52
CA GLY A 40 13.02 9.11 -8.70
C GLY A 40 12.29 9.04 -7.35
N CYS A 41 11.29 8.16 -7.20
CA CYS A 41 10.61 7.95 -5.92
C CYS A 41 11.53 7.25 -4.91
N ALA A 42 12.41 6.35 -5.34
CA ALA A 42 13.37 5.68 -4.46
C ALA A 42 14.60 6.54 -4.12
N SER A 43 14.92 7.56 -4.94
CA SER A 43 16.07 8.44 -4.73
C SER A 43 15.72 9.74 -3.98
N SER A 44 14.44 10.12 -3.97
CA SER A 44 13.96 11.35 -3.31
C SER A 44 13.19 11.08 -2.01
N HIS A 45 12.84 9.82 -1.74
CA HIS A 45 12.34 9.37 -0.46
C HIS A 45 13.37 8.40 0.12
N PRO A 46 14.13 8.77 1.16
CA PRO A 46 14.97 7.79 1.83
C PRO A 46 14.06 6.66 2.34
N ILE A 47 14.29 5.43 1.87
CA ILE A 47 13.83 4.23 2.56
C ILE A 47 14.67 4.19 3.83
N THR A 48 14.23 4.90 4.86
CA THR A 48 14.89 4.86 6.15
C THR A 48 14.69 3.45 6.68
N LYS A 49 15.75 2.65 6.64
CA LYS A 49 15.82 1.43 7.44
C LYS A 49 15.33 1.78 8.85
N SER A 50 14.29 1.08 9.32
CA SER A 50 13.84 1.11 10.73
C SER A 50 13.68 2.50 11.38
N GLY A 51 13.30 3.54 10.61
CA GLY A 51 13.02 4.87 11.19
C GLY A 51 14.21 5.57 11.85
N GLU A 52 15.46 5.13 11.63
CA GLU A 52 16.65 5.67 12.34
C GLU A 52 16.92 7.16 12.06
N GLN A 53 16.54 7.67 10.88
CA GLN A 53 16.66 9.10 10.55
C GLN A 53 15.49 9.93 11.11
N CYS A 54 14.38 9.28 11.46
CA CYS A 54 13.26 9.92 12.15
C CYS A 54 13.48 9.89 13.66
N ALA A 55 14.19 8.89 14.19
CA ALA A 55 14.55 8.72 15.60
C ALA A 55 15.25 9.94 16.22
N SER A 56 16.03 10.68 15.42
CA SER A 56 16.74 11.88 15.86
C SER A 56 15.83 13.09 16.14
N CYS A 57 14.60 13.11 15.63
CA CYS A 57 13.61 14.17 15.89
C CYS A 57 12.30 13.66 16.50
N HIS A 58 12.01 12.36 16.36
CA HIS A 58 10.90 11.62 16.96
C HIS A 58 11.47 10.35 17.58
N SER A 59 11.53 10.28 18.92
CA SER A 59 12.04 9.13 19.68
C SER A 59 11.38 7.78 19.38
N ASP A 60 10.30 7.78 18.60
CA ASP A 60 9.40 6.65 18.43
C ASP A 60 9.85 5.66 17.34
N GLY A 61 11.06 5.81 16.76
CA GLY A 61 11.62 5.03 15.64
C GLY A 61 11.00 3.63 15.50
N ARG A 62 9.96 3.53 14.66
CA ARG A 62 9.05 2.38 14.66
C ARG A 62 9.67 1.27 13.82
N ALA A 63 9.93 0.13 14.44
CA ALA A 63 10.30 -1.07 13.72
C ALA A 63 9.15 -1.50 12.81
N ALA A 64 9.48 -1.72 11.55
CA ALA A 64 8.58 -2.31 10.60
C ALA A 64 8.48 -3.82 10.91
N VAL A 65 7.28 -4.37 10.88
CA VAL A 65 7.04 -5.79 11.16
C VAL A 65 6.93 -6.53 9.83
N GLU A 66 7.79 -7.52 9.62
CA GLU A 66 7.66 -8.44 8.49
C GLU A 66 6.41 -9.30 8.70
N GLY A 67 5.47 -9.21 7.76
CA GLY A 67 4.20 -9.94 7.80
C GLY A 67 3.66 -10.18 6.40
N THR A 68 2.72 -11.10 6.26
CA THR A 68 2.08 -11.51 4.99
C THR A 68 1.20 -10.44 4.33
N GLY A 69 1.34 -9.17 4.71
CA GLY A 69 0.52 -8.05 4.26
C GLY A 69 -0.94 -8.12 4.73
N SER A 70 -1.76 -7.18 4.23
CA SER A 70 -3.19 -7.03 4.60
C SER A 70 -4.05 -8.28 4.34
N ALA A 71 -3.58 -9.20 3.49
CA ALA A 71 -4.33 -10.40 3.10
C ALA A 71 -4.55 -11.39 4.25
N SER A 72 -3.74 -11.31 5.32
CA SER A 72 -3.90 -12.14 6.52
C SER A 72 -4.64 -11.43 7.66
N ALA A 73 -5.16 -10.23 7.43
CA ALA A 73 -5.89 -9.49 8.44
C ALA A 73 -7.22 -10.18 8.78
N THR A 74 -7.53 -10.28 10.08
CA THR A 74 -8.82 -10.78 10.54
C THR A 74 -9.88 -9.72 10.24
N GLU A 75 -10.93 -10.09 9.51
CA GLU A 75 -12.04 -9.18 9.23
C GLU A 75 -12.96 -9.05 10.44
N THR A 76 -13.30 -7.82 10.83
CA THR A 76 -14.16 -7.52 11.97
C THR A 76 -15.16 -6.41 11.65
N GLY A 77 -16.19 -6.26 12.48
CA GLY A 77 -16.94 -5.02 12.57
C GLY A 77 -16.10 -3.87 13.16
N LEU A 78 -16.70 -2.68 13.28
CA LEU A 78 -16.07 -1.54 13.96
C LEU A 78 -15.94 -1.72 15.47
N THR A 79 -16.65 -2.69 16.03
CA THR A 79 -16.50 -3.14 17.42
C THR A 79 -16.16 -4.63 17.41
N PHE A 80 -15.15 -5.01 18.18
CA PHE A 80 -14.66 -6.38 18.30
C PHE A 80 -14.05 -6.62 19.69
N ALA A 81 -13.92 -7.88 20.08
CA ALA A 81 -13.25 -8.27 21.32
C ALA A 81 -11.81 -8.71 21.06
N VAL A 82 -10.97 -8.56 22.08
CA VAL A 82 -9.56 -8.95 22.09
C VAL A 82 -9.31 -9.87 23.26
N GLU A 83 -8.77 -11.04 22.99
CA GLU A 83 -8.25 -11.96 24.01
C GLU A 83 -6.73 -11.83 24.03
N SER A 84 -6.18 -11.39 25.17
CA SER A 84 -4.74 -11.25 25.35
C SER A 84 -4.30 -11.62 26.76
N GLY A 85 -3.16 -12.30 26.86
CA GLY A 85 -2.43 -12.48 28.12
C GLY A 85 -1.37 -11.41 28.38
N ALA A 86 -1.25 -10.41 27.50
CA ALA A 86 -0.25 -9.35 27.63
C ALA A 86 -0.61 -8.33 28.71
N GLY A 87 0.39 -7.76 29.37
CA GLY A 87 0.20 -6.71 30.37
C GLY A 87 -0.33 -5.40 29.77
N GLU A 88 0.03 -5.10 28.52
CA GLU A 88 -0.46 -3.95 27.77
C GLU A 88 -0.68 -4.32 26.30
N VAL A 89 -1.75 -3.78 25.73
CA VAL A 89 -2.10 -3.91 24.31
C VAL A 89 -2.29 -2.52 23.72
N TYR A 90 -1.75 -2.30 22.53
CA TYR A 90 -1.88 -1.04 21.81
C TYR A 90 -2.71 -1.25 20.55
N LEU A 91 -3.72 -0.40 20.38
CA LEU A 91 -4.41 -0.25 19.11
C LEU A 91 -3.63 0.70 18.22
N CYS A 92 -3.32 0.25 17.01
CA CYS A 92 -2.54 0.98 16.02
C CYS A 92 -3.31 1.06 14.70
N THR A 93 -3.16 2.16 13.97
CA THR A 93 -3.41 2.15 12.53
C THR A 93 -2.28 1.41 11.84
N ALA A 94 -2.57 0.76 10.71
CA ALA A 94 -1.57 -0.02 9.99
C ALA A 94 -1.46 0.45 8.53
N ALA A 95 -0.25 0.85 8.14
CA ALA A 95 0.11 1.00 6.73
C ALA A 95 0.84 -0.25 6.26
N VAL A 96 0.69 -0.59 4.98
CA VAL A 96 1.39 -1.73 4.36
C VAL A 96 2.21 -1.21 3.20
N ALA A 97 3.52 -1.46 3.24
CA ALA A 97 4.44 -1.11 2.17
C ALA A 97 4.28 -2.07 0.97
N GLU A 98 4.88 -1.72 -0.17
CA GLU A 98 4.77 -2.52 -1.41
C GLU A 98 5.32 -3.95 -1.27
N ASP A 99 6.30 -4.14 -0.39
CA ASP A 99 6.89 -5.43 -0.06
C ASP A 99 6.06 -6.25 0.95
N GLY A 100 4.91 -5.73 1.38
CA GLY A 100 4.03 -6.36 2.37
C GLY A 100 4.37 -6.03 3.82
N THR A 101 5.43 -5.26 4.08
CA THR A 101 5.83 -4.86 5.42
C THR A 101 4.75 -4.01 6.09
N VAL A 102 4.40 -4.35 7.33
CA VAL A 102 3.43 -3.58 8.11
C VAL A 102 4.16 -2.54 8.96
N ILE A 103 3.66 -1.30 8.89
CA ILE A 103 4.15 -0.17 9.68
C ILE A 103 3.01 0.26 10.63
N PRO A 104 3.00 -0.24 11.89
CA PRO A 104 1.97 0.13 12.85
C PRO A 104 2.25 1.52 13.45
N SER A 105 1.24 2.38 13.47
CA SER A 105 1.27 3.67 14.16
C SER A 105 0.29 3.66 15.34
N ARG A 106 0.81 3.83 16.55
CA ARG A 106 0.02 3.81 17.79
C ARG A 106 -1.07 4.87 17.72
N ASP A 107 -2.30 4.43 17.92
CA ASP A 107 -3.44 5.30 18.13
C ASP A 107 -3.64 5.49 19.64
N ARG A 108 -3.93 4.40 20.36
CA ARG A 108 -4.10 4.41 21.82
C ARG A 108 -3.69 3.10 22.49
N THR A 109 -3.50 3.16 23.81
CA THR A 109 -3.38 1.99 24.67
C THR A 109 -4.77 1.49 25.05
N LEU A 110 -4.99 0.18 25.02
CA LEU A 110 -6.24 -0.46 25.45
C LEU A 110 -6.11 -0.88 26.92
N SER A 111 -7.10 -0.50 27.73
CA SER A 111 -7.20 -1.03 29.10
C SER A 111 -7.76 -2.45 29.08
N THR A 112 -7.55 -3.21 30.16
CA THR A 112 -8.08 -4.58 30.29
C THR A 112 -9.60 -4.63 30.14
N ASP A 113 -10.32 -3.62 30.66
CA ASP A 113 -11.78 -3.53 30.53
C ASP A 113 -12.22 -3.26 29.08
N GLU A 114 -11.42 -2.52 28.30
CA GLU A 114 -11.70 -2.21 26.90
C GLU A 114 -11.51 -3.42 25.98
N LEU A 115 -10.65 -4.39 26.35
CA LEU A 115 -10.40 -5.57 25.54
C LEU A 115 -11.67 -6.39 25.26
N GLY A 116 -12.68 -6.34 26.12
CA GLY A 116 -13.96 -7.00 25.87
C GLY A 116 -14.78 -6.39 24.71
N ALA A 117 -14.54 -5.13 24.36
CA ALA A 117 -15.27 -4.40 23.31
C ALA A 117 -14.46 -3.19 22.80
N VAL A 118 -13.44 -3.47 22.01
CA VAL A 118 -12.63 -2.45 21.34
C VAL A 118 -13.43 -1.85 20.20
N THR A 119 -13.53 -0.51 20.15
CA THR A 119 -14.24 0.20 19.09
C THR A 119 -13.32 1.13 18.31
N VAL A 120 -13.35 1.01 16.99
CA VAL A 120 -12.68 1.91 16.04
C VAL A 120 -13.69 2.85 15.38
N SER A 121 -13.27 4.08 15.09
CA SER A 121 -14.19 5.10 14.57
C SER A 121 -14.45 5.02 13.07
N ARG A 122 -13.59 4.31 12.31
CA ARG A 122 -13.66 4.24 10.85
C ARG A 122 -13.27 2.85 10.35
N PRO A 123 -13.81 2.40 9.21
CA PRO A 123 -13.28 1.23 8.51
C PRO A 123 -11.81 1.41 8.12
N GLY A 124 -11.05 0.33 8.10
CA GLY A 124 -9.66 0.33 7.66
C GLY A 124 -8.82 -0.79 8.27
N LEU A 125 -7.54 -0.76 7.93
CA LEU A 125 -6.55 -1.70 8.47
C LEU A 125 -5.97 -1.17 9.78
N TYR A 126 -6.06 -2.00 10.81
CA TYR A 126 -5.54 -1.78 12.14
C TYR A 126 -4.57 -2.88 12.52
N ALA A 127 -3.78 -2.63 13.55
CA ALA A 127 -2.92 -3.60 14.18
C ALA A 127 -3.11 -3.56 15.70
N LEU A 128 -3.16 -4.73 16.31
CA LEU A 128 -3.01 -4.90 17.75
C LEU A 128 -1.56 -5.25 18.03
N CYS A 129 -0.90 -4.43 18.84
CA CYS A 129 0.52 -4.58 19.16
C CYS A 129 0.70 -4.84 20.65
N THR A 130 1.69 -5.65 21.00
CA THR A 130 2.13 -5.87 22.39
C THR A 130 3.63 -5.64 22.51
N GLY A 131 4.11 -5.43 23.74
CA GLY A 131 5.51 -5.10 23.99
C GLY A 131 5.82 -3.63 23.68
N ASP A 132 7.09 -3.33 23.41
CA ASP A 132 7.51 -1.96 23.10
C ASP A 132 6.98 -1.52 21.73
N ILE A 133 6.35 -0.36 21.63
CA ILE A 133 5.74 0.08 20.37
C ILE A 133 6.77 0.42 19.28
N ALA A 134 7.98 0.78 19.65
CA ALA A 134 9.09 0.99 18.72
C ALA A 134 9.64 -0.35 18.22
N SER A 135 9.39 -1.46 18.91
CA SER A 135 9.77 -2.81 18.49
C SER A 135 8.79 -3.86 19.06
N PRO A 136 7.57 -3.96 18.48
CA PRO A 136 6.51 -4.77 19.06
C PRO A 136 6.89 -6.25 19.08
N SER A 137 6.63 -6.92 20.20
CA SER A 137 6.90 -8.36 20.35
C SER A 137 5.90 -9.23 19.60
N ALA A 138 4.68 -8.72 19.40
CA ALA A 138 3.66 -9.32 18.56
C ALA A 138 2.84 -8.23 17.86
N THR A 139 2.36 -8.54 16.66
CA THR A 139 1.50 -7.67 15.87
C THR A 139 0.47 -8.52 15.14
N VAL A 140 -0.81 -8.24 15.38
CA VAL A 140 -1.93 -8.93 14.72
C VAL A 140 -2.74 -7.92 13.91
N LEU A 141 -2.98 -8.23 12.64
CA LEU A 141 -3.69 -7.34 11.73
C LEU A 141 -5.21 -7.56 11.77
N ILE A 142 -5.93 -6.46 11.70
CA ILE A 142 -7.39 -6.41 11.70
C ILE A 142 -7.84 -5.56 10.52
N ASN A 143 -8.78 -6.07 9.73
CA ASN A 143 -9.48 -5.28 8.73
C ASN A 143 -10.89 -4.97 9.26
N ALA A 144 -11.05 -3.78 9.83
CA ALA A 144 -12.34 -3.34 10.35
C ALA A 144 -13.21 -2.82 9.20
N ILE A 145 -14.39 -3.38 9.03
CA ILE A 145 -15.36 -2.99 8.00
C ILE A 145 -16.71 -2.68 8.64
N GLU A 146 -17.46 -1.76 8.05
CA GLU A 146 -18.69 -1.23 8.65
C GLU A 146 -19.79 -2.29 8.77
N SER A 147 -19.86 -3.22 7.81
CA SER A 147 -20.77 -4.37 7.81
C SER A 147 -20.16 -5.65 8.37
N GLY A 148 -19.03 -5.54 9.08
CA GLY A 148 -18.30 -6.69 9.60
C GLY A 148 -18.98 -7.35 10.79
N ARG A 149 -18.48 -8.53 11.16
CA ARG A 149 -18.97 -9.30 12.30
C ARG A 149 -18.72 -8.55 13.61
N ALA A 150 -19.80 -8.21 14.32
CA ALA A 150 -19.74 -7.46 15.59
C ALA A 150 -19.27 -8.30 16.79
N ASP A 151 -19.32 -9.63 16.69
CA ASP A 151 -18.89 -10.60 17.70
C ASP A 151 -17.59 -11.32 17.29
N ALA A 152 -16.73 -10.62 16.54
CA ALA A 152 -15.39 -11.12 16.25
C ALA A 152 -14.50 -11.03 17.50
N VAL A 153 -13.73 -12.09 17.75
CA VAL A 153 -12.76 -12.16 18.84
C VAL A 153 -11.38 -12.35 18.22
N VAL A 154 -10.46 -11.41 18.49
CA VAL A 154 -9.09 -11.42 17.99
C VAL A 154 -8.15 -11.86 19.10
N LYS A 155 -7.29 -12.84 18.80
CA LYS A 155 -6.34 -13.41 19.78
C LYS A 155 -4.95 -12.82 19.59
N LEU A 156 -4.32 -12.46 20.71
CA LEU A 156 -2.96 -11.94 20.82
C LEU A 156 -2.04 -12.89 21.58
#